data_AF-A0A7S3B8J4-F1
#
_entry.id   AF-A0A7S3B8J4-F1
#
_cell.length_a   1.000
_cell.length_b   1.000
_cell.length_c   1.000
_cell.angle_alpha   90.00
_cell.angle_beta   90.00
_cell.angle_gamma   90.00
#
_symmetry.space_group_name_H-M   'P 1'
#
loop_
_entity.id
_entity.type
_entity.pdbx_description
1 polymer ?
#
loop_
_entity_poly.entity_id
_entity_poly.type
_entity_poly.pdbx_seq_one_letter_code
_entity_poly.pdbx_strand_id
1 'polypeptide(L)'
;PKEVAEGNSDAGAAAGSLTALDFSSMRVRELKAYLQARRVDMNDVLERSELETLCEATRRAALGDPPRAASGRACAGPSSATTTGQPEEAGEEEKEAPPACAQCGKTEAEAREEGGKLRICSLCHAKTERYCCRECQVAHWPTHRRSCAGYERKRKKGKARE
;
A
#
# COMPACT_ATOMS: atom_id res chain seq x y z
N PRO A 1 -37.56 1.14 57.70
CA PRO A 1 -36.78 0.00 57.14
C PRO A 1 -36.96 0.06 55.63
N LYS A 2 -35.85 0.28 54.92
CA LYS A 2 -35.84 0.82 53.56
C LYS A 2 -35.89 -0.32 52.53
N GLU A 3 -36.88 -0.19 51.66
CA GLU A 3 -37.08 -0.61 50.27
C GLU A 3 -36.04 -1.57 49.66
N VAL A 4 -36.55 -2.71 49.18
CA VAL A 4 -35.84 -3.68 48.32
C VAL A 4 -35.90 -3.19 46.87
N ALA A 5 -34.73 -2.90 46.29
CA ALA A 5 -34.60 -2.60 44.87
C ALA A 5 -34.07 -3.84 44.15
N GLU A 6 -34.90 -4.38 43.26
CA GLU A 6 -34.56 -5.44 42.32
C GLU A 6 -33.49 -4.96 41.33
N GLY A 7 -32.36 -5.67 41.27
CA GLY A 7 -31.31 -5.46 40.28
C GLY A 7 -31.62 -6.24 39.01
N ASN A 8 -32.34 -5.62 38.07
CA ASN A 8 -32.52 -6.13 36.72
C ASN A 8 -31.20 -6.03 35.93
N SER A 9 -30.55 -7.16 35.68
CA SER A 9 -29.40 -7.26 34.78
C SER A 9 -29.89 -7.56 33.36
N ASP A 10 -30.24 -6.54 32.61
CA ASP A 10 -30.28 -6.61 31.14
C ASP A 10 -29.56 -5.37 30.59
N ALA A 11 -28.24 -5.49 30.49
CA ALA A 11 -27.43 -4.52 29.75
C ALA A 11 -27.62 -4.82 28.26
N GLY A 12 -28.63 -4.15 27.70
CA GLY A 12 -29.00 -4.21 26.31
C GLY A 12 -27.82 -4.02 25.38
N ALA A 13 -27.91 -4.75 24.27
CA ALA A 13 -27.04 -4.67 23.12
C ALA A 13 -26.70 -3.22 22.76
N ALA A 14 -25.43 -2.85 22.93
CA ALA A 14 -24.87 -1.66 22.33
C ALA A 14 -24.75 -1.89 20.81
N ALA A 15 -25.86 -1.74 20.09
CA ALA A 15 -25.85 -1.33 18.70
C ALA A 15 -25.40 0.14 18.66
N GLY A 16 -24.16 0.40 19.07
CA GLY A 16 -23.51 1.68 18.89
C GLY A 16 -23.42 1.94 17.40
N SER A 17 -24.13 2.97 16.96
CA SER A 17 -24.17 3.51 15.61
C SER A 17 -22.82 3.35 14.88
N LEU A 18 -22.71 2.29 14.07
CA LEU A 18 -21.52 1.99 13.25
C LEU A 18 -21.22 3.09 12.22
N THR A 19 -22.13 4.05 12.05
CA THR A 19 -22.07 5.13 11.06
C THR A 19 -21.22 6.33 11.50
N ALA A 20 -20.77 6.42 12.76
CA ALA A 20 -20.08 7.61 13.28
C ALA A 20 -18.74 7.34 13.99
N LEU A 21 -18.05 6.24 13.68
CA LEU A 21 -16.66 6.07 14.14
C LEU A 21 -15.74 7.03 13.35
N ASP A 22 -15.27 8.08 14.01
CA ASP A 22 -14.23 8.97 13.48
C ASP A 22 -12.84 8.40 13.82
N PHE A 23 -12.25 7.71 12.85
CA PHE A 23 -10.93 7.10 13.00
C PHE A 23 -9.81 8.15 13.15
N SER A 24 -10.02 9.38 12.68
CA SER A 24 -9.05 10.47 12.81
C SER A 24 -8.86 10.95 14.26
N SER A 25 -9.84 10.77 15.13
CA SER A 25 -9.76 11.09 16.56
C SER A 25 -9.19 9.94 17.42
N MET A 26 -9.20 8.70 16.92
CA MET A 26 -8.75 7.52 17.66
C MET A 26 -7.21 7.44 17.77
N ARG A 27 -6.72 6.95 18.91
CA ARG A 27 -5.29 6.69 19.10
C ARG A 27 -4.85 5.49 18.26
N VAL A 28 -3.58 5.46 17.86
CA VAL A 28 -2.98 4.34 17.09
C VAL A 28 -3.24 2.97 17.73
N ARG A 29 -3.25 2.89 19.07
CA ARG A 29 -3.57 1.64 19.81
C ARG A 29 -5.02 1.19 19.58
N GLU A 30 -5.96 2.12 19.55
CA GLU A 30 -7.39 1.85 19.35
C GLU A 30 -7.68 1.47 17.90
N LEU A 31 -7.02 2.13 16.94
CA LEU A 31 -7.07 1.76 15.52
C LEU A 31 -6.54 0.33 15.30
N LYS A 32 -5.43 -0.04 15.94
CA LYS A 32 -4.89 -1.41 15.87
C LYS A 32 -5.83 -2.44 16.49
N ALA A 33 -6.40 -2.13 17.65
CA ALA A 33 -7.35 -3.02 18.32
C ALA A 33 -8.59 -3.29 17.46
N TYR A 34 -9.11 -2.25 16.78
CA TYR A 34 -10.26 -2.38 15.87
C TYR A 34 -9.99 -3.34 14.71
N LEU A 35 -8.82 -3.22 14.09
CA LEU A 35 -8.42 -4.07 12.96
C LEU A 35 -8.08 -5.49 13.40
N GLN A 36 -7.43 -5.64 14.55
CA GLN A 36 -7.13 -6.94 15.14
C GLN A 36 -8.40 -7.72 15.51
N ALA A 37 -9.42 -7.06 16.08
CA ALA A 37 -10.72 -7.66 16.39
C ALA A 37 -11.43 -8.21 15.14
N ARG A 38 -11.13 -7.64 13.97
CA ARG A 38 -11.67 -8.04 12.66
C ARG A 38 -10.70 -8.88 11.84
N ARG A 39 -9.63 -9.38 12.46
CA ARG A 39 -8.59 -10.23 11.86
C ARG A 39 -7.93 -9.61 10.62
N VAL A 40 -7.81 -8.29 10.57
CA VAL A 40 -7.06 -7.60 9.53
C VAL A 40 -5.60 -7.57 9.93
N ASP A 41 -4.72 -8.08 9.06
CA ASP A 41 -3.28 -8.04 9.27
C ASP A 41 -2.76 -6.60 9.17
N MET A 42 -1.89 -6.21 10.09
CA MET A 42 -1.35 -4.86 10.20
C MET A 42 0.17 -4.80 10.05
N ASN A 43 0.82 -5.89 9.64
CA ASN A 43 2.27 -5.98 9.65
C ASN A 43 2.95 -5.03 8.65
N ASP A 44 2.23 -4.62 7.60
CA ASP A 44 2.70 -3.68 6.57
C ASP A 44 2.10 -2.27 6.69
N VAL A 45 1.40 -2.00 7.79
CA VAL A 45 0.74 -0.71 8.05
C VAL A 45 1.66 0.15 8.90
N LEU A 46 2.14 1.24 8.32
CA LEU A 46 3.32 1.94 8.78
C LEU A 46 3.01 3.35 9.27
N GLU A 47 1.94 3.96 8.75
CA GLU A 47 1.51 5.31 9.11
C GLU A 47 0.10 5.32 9.70
N ARG A 48 -0.16 6.27 10.61
CA ARG A 48 -1.49 6.44 11.24
C ARG A 48 -2.61 6.58 10.20
N SER A 49 -2.36 7.30 9.11
CA SER A 49 -3.30 7.47 7.99
C SER A 49 -3.66 6.14 7.29
N GLU A 50 -2.71 5.19 7.20
CA GLU A 50 -2.97 3.87 6.65
C GLU A 50 -3.81 3.01 7.60
N LEU A 51 -3.58 3.14 8.91
CA LEU A 51 -4.44 2.53 9.91
C LEU A 51 -5.87 3.06 9.81
N GLU A 52 -6.03 4.38 9.67
CA GLU A 52 -7.33 5.03 9.50
C GLU A 52 -8.02 4.55 8.21
N THR A 53 -7.28 4.49 7.10
CA THR A 53 -7.77 3.98 5.81
C THR A 53 -8.23 2.53 5.91
N LEU A 54 -7.45 1.67 6.58
CA LEU A 54 -7.83 0.27 6.79
C LEU A 54 -9.03 0.14 7.72
N CYS A 55 -9.12 0.92 8.78
CA CYS A 55 -10.28 0.93 9.66
C CYS A 55 -11.54 1.32 8.88
N GLU A 56 -11.45 2.33 8.02
CA GLU A 56 -12.56 2.76 7.19
C GLU A 56 -12.93 1.73 6.12
N ALA A 57 -11.95 1.13 5.44
CA ALA A 57 -12.17 0.05 4.49
C ALA A 57 -12.83 -1.18 5.14
N THR A 58 -12.37 -1.56 6.33
CA THR A 58 -12.95 -2.67 7.10
C THR A 58 -14.37 -2.35 7.57
N ARG A 59 -14.64 -1.09 7.92
CA ARG A 59 -16.00 -0.62 8.24
C ARG A 59 -16.92 -0.72 7.01
N ARG A 60 -16.48 -0.24 5.85
CA ARG A 60 -17.26 -0.34 4.60
C ARG A 60 -17.57 -1.80 4.24
N ALA A 61 -16.57 -2.68 4.34
CA ALA A 61 -16.75 -4.11 4.11
C ALA A 61 -17.76 -4.75 5.08
N ALA A 62 -17.76 -4.35 6.35
CA ALA A 62 -18.70 -4.85 7.36
C ALA A 62 -20.15 -4.35 7.15
N LEU A 63 -20.34 -3.19 6.52
CA LEU A 63 -21.65 -2.63 6.21
C LEU A 63 -22.22 -3.12 4.86
N GLY A 64 -21.46 -3.96 4.13
CA GLY A 64 -21.90 -4.47 2.83
C GLY A 64 -21.93 -3.40 1.74
N ASP A 65 -21.25 -2.27 1.93
CA ASP A 65 -21.10 -1.24 0.89
C ASP A 65 -19.97 -1.70 -0.05
N PRO A 66 -20.28 -2.20 -1.26
CA PRO A 66 -19.24 -2.65 -2.17
C PRO A 66 -18.35 -1.45 -2.54
N PRO A 67 -17.05 -1.66 -2.78
CA PRO A 67 -16.23 -0.60 -3.34
C PRO A 67 -16.93 -0.14 -4.63
N ARG A 68 -17.31 1.14 -4.72
CA ARG A 68 -17.82 1.74 -5.96
C ARG A 68 -16.87 1.31 -7.07
N ALA A 69 -17.36 0.39 -7.90
CA ALA A 69 -16.62 -0.24 -8.96
C ALA A 69 -16.03 0.88 -9.82
N ALA A 70 -14.71 1.02 -9.81
CA ALA A 70 -14.01 1.69 -10.87
C ALA A 70 -14.36 0.91 -12.15
N SER A 71 -15.09 1.59 -13.03
CA SER A 71 -15.51 1.11 -14.34
C SER A 71 -14.30 0.57 -15.11
N GLY A 72 -14.24 -0.74 -15.28
CA GLY A 72 -13.23 -1.44 -16.07
C GLY A 72 -13.95 -2.40 -17.01
N ARG A 73 -14.31 -1.89 -18.19
CA ARG A 73 -14.83 -2.65 -19.33
C ARG A 73 -14.00 -3.91 -19.52
N ALA A 74 -14.64 -5.07 -19.37
CA ALA A 74 -14.09 -6.34 -19.81
C ALA A 74 -13.90 -6.29 -21.33
N CYS A 75 -12.66 -6.31 -21.81
CA CYS A 75 -12.35 -6.59 -23.19
C CYS A 75 -12.41 -8.11 -23.39
N ALA A 76 -13.44 -8.54 -24.11
CA ALA A 76 -13.44 -9.81 -24.82
C ALA A 76 -12.27 -9.83 -25.82
N GLY A 77 -11.42 -10.85 -25.74
CA GLY A 77 -10.47 -11.18 -26.81
C GLY A 77 -10.96 -12.44 -27.52
N PRO A 78 -11.29 -12.40 -28.83
CA PRO A 78 -11.41 -13.61 -29.61
C PRO A 78 -10.02 -14.14 -29.99
N SER A 79 -9.93 -15.47 -30.00
CA SER A 79 -8.77 -16.25 -30.37
C SER A 79 -8.36 -16.09 -31.83
N SER A 80 -7.09 -16.45 -32.05
CA SER A 80 -6.59 -17.28 -33.16
C SER A 80 -5.78 -16.60 -34.28
N ALA A 81 -4.49 -16.97 -34.24
CA ALA A 81 -3.78 -17.74 -35.27
C ALA A 81 -2.83 -17.02 -36.23
N THR A 82 -1.60 -17.54 -36.17
CA THR A 82 -0.66 -17.88 -37.25
C THR A 82 0.04 -16.75 -38.01
N THR A 83 1.36 -16.73 -37.93
CA THR A 83 2.19 -16.97 -39.11
C THR A 83 3.66 -17.17 -38.70
N THR A 84 4.26 -18.15 -39.37
CA THR A 84 5.68 -18.45 -39.45
C THR A 84 6.54 -17.22 -39.78
N GLY A 85 7.79 -17.22 -39.32
CA GLY A 85 8.80 -16.25 -39.71
C GLY A 85 9.93 -16.12 -38.70
N GLN A 86 10.91 -17.03 -38.77
CA GLN A 86 12.28 -16.71 -38.35
C GLN A 86 12.80 -15.56 -39.23
N PRO A 87 13.68 -14.71 -38.69
CA PRO A 87 15.07 -14.86 -39.09
C PRO A 87 16.04 -14.89 -37.90
N GLU A 88 16.85 -15.94 -37.94
CA GLU A 88 18.27 -16.05 -37.66
C GLU A 88 19.12 -14.75 -37.64
N GLU A 89 19.90 -14.63 -36.55
CA GLU A 89 21.27 -14.10 -36.41
C GLU A 89 21.53 -12.58 -36.46
N ALA A 90 21.85 -11.98 -35.31
CA ALA A 90 22.99 -11.07 -35.14
C ALA A 90 23.13 -10.55 -33.70
N GLY A 91 24.22 -10.93 -33.01
CA GLY A 91 24.89 -10.07 -32.03
C GLY A 91 24.47 -10.23 -30.57
N GLU A 92 25.10 -11.18 -29.88
CA GLU A 92 25.27 -11.14 -28.43
C GLU A 92 26.10 -9.91 -28.05
N GLU A 93 25.43 -8.85 -27.58
CA GLU A 93 26.00 -7.80 -26.74
C GLU A 93 25.04 -7.66 -25.57
N GLU A 94 25.46 -8.14 -24.39
CA GLU A 94 24.73 -8.05 -23.12
C GLU A 94 24.61 -6.57 -22.71
N LYS A 95 23.73 -5.82 -23.36
CA LYS A 95 23.39 -4.46 -22.98
C LYS A 95 22.34 -4.53 -21.88
N GLU A 96 22.81 -4.43 -20.65
CA GLU A 96 21.98 -4.08 -19.49
C GLU A 96 21.00 -2.97 -19.91
N ALA A 97 19.71 -3.21 -19.78
CA ALA A 97 18.69 -2.23 -20.12
C ALA A 97 19.00 -0.91 -19.41
N PRO A 98 18.96 0.24 -20.11
CA PRO A 98 19.41 1.49 -19.55
C PRO A 98 18.62 1.82 -18.27
N PRO A 99 19.29 2.38 -17.26
CA PRO A 99 18.65 2.75 -16.01
C PRO A 99 17.47 3.69 -16.27
N ALA A 100 16.29 3.32 -15.77
CA ALA A 100 15.05 4.08 -15.93
C ALA A 100 14.37 4.34 -14.58
N CYS A 101 13.46 5.32 -14.57
CA CYS A 101 12.67 5.63 -13.41
C CYS A 101 11.65 4.52 -13.14
N ALA A 102 11.65 3.97 -11.92
CA ALA A 102 10.74 2.90 -11.51
C ALA A 102 9.24 3.30 -11.51
N GLN A 103 8.94 4.61 -11.48
CA GLN A 103 7.55 5.10 -11.47
C GLN A 103 7.04 5.50 -12.84
N CYS A 104 7.80 6.31 -13.58
CA CYS A 104 7.35 6.91 -14.84
C CYS A 104 8.03 6.33 -16.07
N GLY A 105 9.00 5.43 -15.91
CA GLY A 105 9.73 4.82 -17.02
C GLY A 105 10.76 5.73 -17.69
N LYS A 106 10.87 7.00 -17.30
CA LYS A 106 11.85 7.95 -17.86
C LYS A 106 13.26 7.40 -17.76
N THR A 107 13.94 7.31 -18.90
CA THR A 107 15.33 6.85 -18.96
C THR A 107 16.28 7.89 -18.37
N GLU A 108 17.52 7.48 -18.07
CA GLU A 108 18.55 8.43 -17.63
C GLU A 108 18.84 9.52 -18.67
N ALA A 109 18.74 9.19 -19.97
CA ALA A 109 18.87 10.16 -21.05
C ALA A 109 17.80 11.25 -20.96
N GLU A 110 16.53 10.87 -20.81
CA GLU A 110 15.43 11.84 -20.65
C GLU A 110 15.55 12.67 -19.37
N ALA A 111 15.95 12.04 -18.27
CA ALA A 111 16.20 12.76 -17.03
C ALA A 111 17.35 13.79 -17.18
N ARG A 112 18.35 13.48 -18.01
CA ARG A 112 19.49 14.35 -18.29
C ARG A 112 19.16 15.51 -19.22
N GLU A 113 18.29 15.30 -20.20
CA GLU A 113 17.76 16.38 -21.04
C GLU A 113 17.00 17.43 -20.20
N GLU A 114 16.28 16.99 -19.16
CA GLU A 114 15.65 17.89 -18.17
C GLU A 114 16.67 18.53 -17.18
N GLY A 115 17.98 18.36 -17.39
CA GLY A 115 19.04 18.85 -16.51
C GLY A 115 19.20 18.05 -15.21
N GLY A 116 18.60 16.86 -15.14
CA GLY A 116 18.56 16.00 -13.97
C GLY A 116 19.43 14.74 -14.10
N LYS A 117 19.42 13.92 -13.04
CA LYS A 117 19.97 12.56 -13.04
C LYS A 117 19.04 11.66 -12.24
N LEU A 118 18.98 10.38 -12.60
CA LEU A 118 18.20 9.42 -11.83
C LEU A 118 18.81 9.23 -10.44
N ARG A 119 18.00 9.45 -9.41
CA ARG A 119 18.38 9.35 -8.00
C ARG A 119 18.00 7.97 -7.46
N ILE A 120 18.90 7.37 -6.69
CA ILE A 120 18.62 6.15 -5.93
C ILE A 120 17.96 6.49 -4.60
N CYS A 121 17.23 5.53 -4.02
CA CYS A 121 16.66 5.69 -2.69
C CYS A 121 17.77 5.84 -1.63
N SER A 122 17.73 6.91 -0.83
CA SER A 122 18.71 7.21 0.22
C SER A 122 18.70 6.27 1.42
N LEU A 123 17.68 5.40 1.54
CA LEU A 123 17.59 4.42 2.64
C LEU A 123 18.33 3.14 2.30
N CYS A 124 18.05 2.57 1.13
CA CYS A 124 18.62 1.29 0.70
C CYS A 124 19.78 1.41 -0.27
N HIS A 125 19.94 2.56 -0.95
CA HIS A 125 20.91 2.77 -2.03
C HIS A 125 20.84 1.70 -3.14
N ALA A 126 19.67 1.07 -3.32
CA ALA A 126 19.47 0.05 -4.34
C ALA A 126 19.60 0.67 -5.73
N LYS A 127 20.45 0.08 -6.57
CA LYS A 127 20.66 0.52 -7.96
C LYS A 127 19.50 0.13 -8.87
N THR A 128 18.70 -0.86 -8.48
CA THR A 128 17.54 -1.34 -9.26
C THR A 128 16.40 -0.33 -9.32
N GLU A 129 16.20 0.46 -8.25
CA GLU A 129 15.09 1.40 -8.14
C GLU A 129 15.60 2.84 -8.15
N ARG A 130 15.54 3.46 -9.33
CA ARG A 130 15.94 4.86 -9.54
C ARG A 130 14.74 5.75 -9.85
N TYR A 131 14.88 7.05 -9.60
CA TYR A 131 13.81 8.03 -9.71
C TYR A 131 14.29 9.33 -10.33
N CYS A 132 13.56 9.87 -11.30
CA CYS A 132 13.89 11.17 -11.89
C CYS A 132 13.68 12.32 -10.89
N CYS A 133 12.70 12.21 -10.00
CA CYS A 133 12.38 13.21 -9.00
C CYS A 133 11.88 12.58 -7.69
N ARG A 134 11.80 13.40 -6.64
CA ARG A 134 11.29 12.98 -5.32
C ARG A 134 9.82 12.56 -5.39
N GLU A 135 9.02 13.18 -6.24
CA GLU A 135 7.61 12.85 -6.39
C GLU A 135 7.43 11.43 -6.93
N CYS A 136 8.21 11.04 -7.94
CA CYS A 136 8.22 9.67 -8.44
C CYS A 136 8.63 8.65 -7.37
N GLN A 137 9.59 9.00 -6.51
CA GLN A 137 9.99 8.16 -5.39
C GLN A 137 8.86 7.97 -4.37
N VAL A 138 8.16 9.06 -4.02
CA VAL A 138 7.04 9.02 -3.07
C VAL A 138 5.85 8.26 -3.66
N ALA A 139 5.55 8.44 -4.94
CA ALA A 139 4.47 7.72 -5.63
C ALA A 139 4.74 6.22 -5.72
N HIS A 140 5.99 5.80 -5.95
CA HIS A 140 6.39 4.39 -5.95
C HIS A 140 6.60 3.80 -4.55
N TRP A 141 6.64 4.64 -3.50
CA TRP A 141 6.94 4.22 -2.12
C TRP A 141 6.09 3.06 -1.58
N PRO A 142 4.76 2.98 -1.84
CA PRO A 142 3.94 1.85 -1.38
C PRO A 142 4.41 0.49 -1.90
N THR A 143 5.04 0.48 -3.07
CA THR A 143 5.65 -0.72 -3.68
C THR A 143 7.07 -0.90 -3.17
N HIS A 144 7.92 0.14 -3.26
CA HIS A 144 9.33 0.08 -2.87
C HIS A 144 9.55 -0.26 -1.39
N ARG A 145 8.74 0.26 -0.45
CA ARG A 145 8.99 0.10 0.99
C ARG A 145 9.04 -1.35 1.45
N ARG A 146 8.39 -2.26 0.71
CA ARG A 146 8.38 -3.72 0.97
C ARG A 146 9.71 -4.38 0.58
N SER A 147 10.36 -3.88 -0.48
CA SER A 147 11.69 -4.33 -0.93
C SER A 147 12.85 -3.48 -0.38
N CYS A 148 12.56 -2.38 0.32
CA CYS A 148 13.56 -1.43 0.79
C CYS A 148 14.33 -1.96 2.01
N ALA A 149 15.51 -2.57 1.79
CA ALA A 149 16.37 -3.08 2.87
C ALA A 149 16.75 -2.02 3.92
N GLY A 150 16.93 -0.76 3.50
CA GLY A 150 17.18 0.35 4.40
C GLY A 150 16.02 0.62 5.36
N TYR A 151 14.80 0.54 4.83
CA TYR A 151 13.58 0.71 5.60
C TYR A 151 13.36 -0.45 6.57
N GLU A 152 13.58 -1.68 6.12
CA GLU A 152 13.46 -2.89 6.94
C GLU A 152 14.41 -2.86 8.14
N ARG A 153 15.68 -2.50 7.94
CA ARG A 153 16.65 -2.32 9.03
C ARG A 153 16.18 -1.30 10.06
N LYS A 154 15.61 -0.17 9.60
CA LYS A 154 15.08 0.87 10.49
C LYS A 154 13.89 0.36 11.32
N ARG A 155 12.98 -0.43 10.73
CA ARG A 155 11.85 -1.06 11.45
C ARG A 155 12.33 -2.01 12.55
N LYS A 156 13.29 -2.89 12.24
CA LYS A 156 13.85 -3.85 13.21
C LYS A 156 14.51 -3.15 14.40
N LYS A 157 15.24 -2.05 14.15
CA LYS A 157 15.86 -1.25 15.21
C LYS A 157 14.83 -0.52 16.10
N GLY A 158 13.68 -0.12 15.55
CA GLY A 158 12.58 0.46 16.31
C GLY A 158 11.93 -0.54 17.27
N LYS A 159 11.63 -1.76 16.79
CA LYS A 159 11.04 -2.83 17.60
C LYS A 159 11.95 -3.35 18.72
N ALA A 160 13.27 -3.23 18.59
CA ALA A 160 14.22 -3.64 19.62
C ALA A 160 14.39 -2.63 20.77
N ARG A 161 13.73 -1.45 20.69
CA ARG A 161 13.82 -0.37 21.67
C ARG A 161 12.53 -0.11 22.45
N GLU A 162 11.45 -0.80 22.11
CA GLU A 162 10.21 -0.88 22.89
C GLU A 162 10.25 -2.11 23.81
#